data_AF-R7SJZ0-F1
#
_entry.id   AF-R7SJZ0-F1
#
_cell.length_a   1.000
_cell.length_b   1.000
_cell.length_c   1.000
_cell.angle_alpha   90.00
_cell.angle_beta   90.00
_cell.angle_gamma   90.00
#
_symmetry.space_group_name_H-M   'P 1'
#
loop_
_entity.id
_entity.type
_entity.pdbx_description
1 polymer ?
#
loop_
_entity_poly.entity_id
_entity_poly.type
_entity_poly.pdbx_seq_one_letter_code
_entity_poly.pdbx_strand_id
1 'polypeptide(L)'
;MATAPTKQSILHLYHSMLKTSQSFSSYNFRTYFVRRTKSTFREIQNETDPAKLSAFYSEKAKELAVLKRSAIVNQLYGGWRLVVEEQKPERERGDT
;
A
#
# COMPACT_ATOMS: atom_id res chain seq x y z
N MET A 1 -12.07 -22.73 -16.31
CA MET A 1 -10.69 -22.18 -16.33
C MET A 1 -10.78 -20.73 -15.88
N ALA A 2 -10.16 -20.35 -14.77
CA ALA A 2 -10.19 -18.96 -14.32
C ALA A 2 -9.52 -18.09 -15.40
N THR A 3 -10.22 -17.04 -15.85
CA THR A 3 -9.71 -16.13 -16.87
C THR A 3 -8.50 -15.37 -16.32
N ALA A 4 -7.47 -15.21 -17.15
CA ALA A 4 -6.29 -14.45 -16.74
C ALA A 4 -6.68 -12.99 -16.41
N PRO A 5 -6.16 -12.41 -15.32
CA PRO A 5 -6.48 -11.04 -14.94
C PRO A 5 -6.01 -10.06 -16.01
N THR A 6 -6.86 -9.10 -16.37
CA THR A 6 -6.49 -8.04 -17.31
C THR A 6 -5.52 -7.06 -16.66
N LYS A 7 -4.69 -6.36 -17.46
CA LYS A 7 -3.79 -5.31 -16.95
C LYS A 7 -4.54 -4.26 -16.11
N GLN A 8 -5.75 -3.88 -16.54
CA GLN A 8 -6.61 -2.95 -15.80
C GLN A 8 -7.01 -3.48 -14.43
N SER A 9 -7.33 -4.78 -14.31
CA SER A 9 -7.67 -5.39 -13.02
C SER A 9 -6.49 -5.35 -12.03
N ILE A 10 -5.26 -5.59 -12.52
CA ILE A 10 -4.04 -5.53 -11.73
C ILE A 10 -3.77 -4.10 -11.26
N LEU A 11 -3.92 -3.11 -12.15
CA LEU A 11 -3.77 -1.69 -11.79
C LEU A 11 -4.82 -1.25 -10.78
N HIS A 12 -6.07 -1.69 -10.94
CA HIS A 12 -7.12 -1.41 -9.96
C HIS A 12 -6.78 -1.99 -8.58
N LEU A 13 -6.28 -3.23 -8.54
CA LEU A 13 -5.84 -3.87 -7.30
C LEU A 13 -4.68 -3.09 -6.65
N TYR A 14 -3.69 -2.66 -7.44
CA TYR A 14 -2.58 -1.83 -6.99
C TYR A 14 -3.06 -0.53 -6.33
N HIS A 15 -3.95 0.22 -7.00
CA HIS A 15 -4.50 1.45 -6.46
C HIS A 15 -5.32 1.22 -5.18
N SER A 16 -6.09 0.13 -5.13
CA SER A 16 -6.86 -0.25 -3.94
C SER A 16 -5.94 -0.56 -2.75
N MET A 17 -4.85 -1.29 -2.97
CA MET A 17 -3.85 -1.59 -1.94
C MET A 17 -3.11 -0.33 -1.49
N LEU A 18 -2.72 0.56 -2.41
CA LEU A 18 -2.10 1.84 -2.06
C LEU A 18 -3.03 2.72 -1.23
N LYS A 19 -4.29 2.86 -1.64
CA LYS A 19 -5.28 3.66 -0.90
C LYS A 19 -5.49 3.12 0.51
N THR A 20 -5.59 1.80 0.64
CA THR A 20 -5.72 1.13 1.95
C THR A 20 -4.45 1.29 2.80
N SER A 21 -3.27 1.22 2.18
CA SER A 21 -1.99 1.44 2.88
C SER A 21 -1.88 2.87 3.40
N GLN A 22 -2.41 3.85 2.66
CA GLN A 22 -2.41 5.26 3.08
C GLN A 22 -3.39 5.56 4.21
N SER A 23 -4.45 4.75 4.38
CA SER A 23 -5.45 4.98 5.43
C SER A 23 -5.00 4.56 6.83
N PHE A 24 -3.85 3.90 6.98
CA PHE A 24 -3.30 3.59 8.30
C PHE A 24 -2.99 4.88 9.08
N SER A 25 -3.44 4.92 10.33
CA SER A 25 -3.18 6.04 11.26
C SER A 25 -1.70 6.06 11.67
N SER A 26 -1.13 4.89 12.00
CA SER A 26 0.26 4.77 12.41
C SER A 26 1.23 4.97 11.25
N TYR A 27 2.19 5.91 11.41
CA TYR A 27 3.22 6.20 10.42
C TYR A 27 3.99 4.97 9.92
N ASN A 28 4.44 4.12 10.85
CA ASN A 28 5.25 2.94 10.51
C ASN A 28 4.50 1.99 9.58
N PHE A 29 3.23 1.71 9.86
CA PHE A 29 2.41 0.85 9.00
C PHE A 29 2.11 1.52 7.67
N ARG A 30 1.70 2.79 7.69
CA ARG A 30 1.41 3.56 6.47
C ARG A 30 2.60 3.56 5.51
N THR A 31 3.77 3.93 5.99
CA THR A 31 4.99 4.00 5.18
C THR A 31 5.46 2.62 4.72
N TYR A 32 5.45 1.61 5.60
CA TYR A 32 5.83 0.25 5.27
C TYR A 32 4.94 -0.34 4.16
N PHE A 33 3.62 -0.30 4.33
CA PHE A 33 2.69 -0.92 3.38
C PHE A 33 2.65 -0.18 2.04
N VAL A 34 2.81 1.16 2.04
CA VAL A 34 2.97 1.91 0.78
C VAL A 34 4.24 1.47 0.05
N ARG A 35 5.38 1.39 0.74
CA ARG A 35 6.65 0.95 0.12
C ARG A 35 6.58 -0.48 -0.37
N ARG A 36 6.04 -1.41 0.45
CA ARG A 36 5.91 -2.83 0.10
C ARG A 36 5.02 -3.02 -1.11
N THR A 37 3.85 -2.38 -1.14
CA THR A 37 2.93 -2.42 -2.29
C THR A 37 3.63 -1.95 -3.57
N LYS A 38 4.35 -0.82 -3.52
CA LYS A 38 5.12 -0.33 -4.67
C LYS A 38 6.19 -1.32 -5.15
N SER A 39 6.99 -1.87 -4.24
CA SER A 39 8.04 -2.84 -4.58
C SER A 39 7.45 -4.08 -5.25
N THR A 40 6.47 -4.69 -4.61
CA THR A 40 5.86 -5.94 -5.07
C THR A 40 5.18 -5.80 -6.43
N PHE A 41 4.49 -4.70 -6.69
CA PHE A 41 3.88 -4.47 -8.02
C PHE A 41 4.90 -4.07 -9.09
N ARG A 42 6.05 -3.51 -8.70
CA ARG A 42 7.16 -3.24 -9.62
C ARG A 42 7.88 -4.53 -10.03
N GLU A 43 8.03 -5.48 -9.11
CA GLU A 43 8.63 -6.79 -9.36
C GLU A 43 7.83 -7.60 -10.40
N ILE A 44 6.49 -7.52 -10.37
CA ILE A 44 5.61 -8.26 -11.30
C ILE A 44 5.31 -7.51 -12.60
N GLN A 45 5.76 -6.26 -12.76
CA GLN A 45 5.36 -5.38 -13.86
C GLN A 45 5.66 -5.95 -15.26
N ASN A 46 6.77 -6.68 -15.39
CA ASN A 46 7.24 -7.25 -16.66
C ASN A 46 6.93 -8.74 -16.81
N GLU A 47 6.21 -9.35 -15.86
CA GLU A 47 5.83 -10.76 -15.94
C GLU A 47 4.74 -10.96 -17.00
N THR A 48 4.91 -11.98 -17.83
CA THR A 48 4.03 -12.27 -18.97
C THR A 48 3.32 -13.61 -18.81
N ASP A 49 3.76 -14.47 -17.89
CA ASP A 49 3.15 -15.76 -17.62
C ASP A 49 1.72 -15.59 -17.03
N PRO A 50 0.67 -16.00 -17.76
CA PRO A 50 -0.72 -15.87 -17.30
C PRO A 50 -1.02 -16.62 -15.99
N ALA A 51 -0.35 -17.75 -15.76
CA ALA A 51 -0.56 -18.56 -14.56
C ALA A 51 -0.02 -17.85 -13.31
N LYS A 52 1.20 -17.29 -13.41
CA LYS A 52 1.78 -16.48 -12.33
C LYS A 52 0.98 -15.22 -12.06
N LEU A 53 0.52 -14.52 -13.10
CA LEU A 53 -0.31 -13.32 -12.94
C LEU A 53 -1.64 -13.63 -12.25
N SER A 54 -2.27 -14.75 -12.59
CA SER A 54 -3.51 -15.20 -11.94
C SER A 54 -3.28 -15.57 -10.47
N ALA A 55 -2.22 -16.32 -10.18
CA ALA A 55 -1.83 -16.67 -8.81
C ALA A 55 -1.56 -15.41 -7.98
N PHE A 56 -0.72 -14.51 -8.50
CA PHE A 56 -0.40 -13.21 -7.89
C PHE A 56 -1.66 -12.40 -7.60
N TYR A 57 -2.54 -12.25 -8.59
CA TYR A 57 -3.78 -11.49 -8.42
C TYR A 57 -4.66 -12.10 -7.31
N SER A 58 -4.83 -13.41 -7.30
CA SER A 58 -5.65 -14.10 -6.30
C SER A 58 -5.08 -13.97 -4.88
N GLU A 59 -3.76 -14.01 -4.74
CA GLU A 59 -3.07 -13.83 -3.46
C GLU A 59 -3.21 -12.39 -2.97
N LYS A 60 -2.92 -11.41 -3.83
CA LYS A 60 -2.99 -9.99 -3.47
C LYS A 60 -4.41 -9.50 -3.22
N ALA A 61 -5.42 -10.10 -3.86
CA ALA A 61 -6.81 -9.86 -3.52
C ALA A 61 -7.16 -10.30 -2.09
N LYS A 62 -6.63 -11.45 -1.63
CA LYS A 62 -6.79 -11.91 -0.25
C LYS A 62 -6.03 -11.00 0.72
N GLU A 63 -4.80 -10.63 0.40
CA GLU A 63 -4.01 -9.68 1.20
C GLU A 63 -4.69 -8.31 1.32
N LEU A 64 -5.30 -7.80 0.26
CA LEU A 64 -6.07 -6.55 0.31
C LEU A 64 -7.18 -6.62 1.36
N ALA A 65 -7.89 -7.75 1.46
CA ALA A 65 -8.94 -7.92 2.45
C ALA A 65 -8.39 -7.90 3.88
N VAL A 66 -7.22 -8.51 4.12
CA VAL A 66 -6.51 -8.44 5.41
C VAL A 66 -6.07 -7.02 5.70
N LEU A 67 -5.44 -6.35 4.72
CA LEU A 67 -4.92 -5.00 4.84
C LEU A 67 -6.03 -4.00 5.21
N LYS A 68 -7.23 -4.14 4.62
CA LYS A 68 -8.40 -3.32 4.95
C LYS A 68 -8.84 -3.49 6.40
N ARG A 69 -8.92 -4.73 6.90
CA ARG A 69 -9.27 -4.99 8.31
C ARG A 69 -8.22 -4.42 9.26
N SER A 70 -6.94 -4.63 8.94
CA SER A 70 -5.82 -4.10 9.74
C SER A 70 -5.82 -2.57 9.78
N ALA A 71 -6.14 -1.90 8.67
CA ALA A 71 -6.25 -0.45 8.62
C ALA A 71 -7.37 0.05 9.55
N ILE A 72 -8.54 -0.59 9.53
CA ILE A 72 -9.67 -0.22 10.40
C ILE A 72 -9.31 -0.40 11.87
N VAL A 73 -8.72 -1.55 12.24
CA VAL A 73 -8.30 -1.81 13.63
C VAL A 73 -7.25 -0.79 14.06
N ASN A 74 -6.29 -0.46 13.19
CA ASN A 74 -5.27 0.55 13.49
C ASN A 74 -5.87 1.96 13.66
N GLN A 75 -6.94 2.29 12.94
CA GLN A 75 -7.66 3.55 13.13
C GLN A 75 -8.43 3.56 14.45
N LEU A 76 -9.09 2.46 14.79
CA LEU A 76 -9.89 2.35 16.03
C LEU A 76 -9.02 2.42 17.30
N TYR A 77 -7.84 1.80 17.26
CA TYR A 77 -6.91 1.75 18.38
C TYR A 77 -5.63 2.55 18.12
N GLY A 78 -5.73 3.61 17.30
CA GLY A 78 -4.61 4.47 16.99
C GLY A 78 -4.17 5.29 18.21
N GLY A 79 -2.87 5.23 18.53
CA GLY A 79 -2.27 6.09 19.56
C GLY A 79 -1.96 7.51 19.08
N TRP A 80 -1.30 8.29 19.92
CA TRP A 80 -0.80 9.61 19.55
C TRP A 80 0.23 9.53 18.40
N ARG A 81 0.32 10.60 17.63
CA ARG A 81 1.29 10.70 16.54
C ARG A 81 2.71 10.62 17.10
N LEU A 82 3.60 9.98 16.34
CA LEU A 82 5.00 9.90 16.72
C LEU A 82 5.68 11.27 16.53
N VAL A 83 6.75 11.52 17.27
CA VAL A 83 7.57 12.76 17.15
C VAL A 83 8.07 12.98 15.71
N VAL A 84 8.34 11.89 14.99
CA VAL A 84 8.78 11.94 13.58
C VAL A 84 7.68 12.38 12.60
N GLU A 85 6.42 12.43 13.04
CA GLU A 85 5.29 12.91 12.23
C GLU A 85 5.08 14.42 12.37
N GLU A 86 5.67 15.07 13.38
CA GLU A 86 5.64 16.52 13.53
C GLU A 86 6.66 17.16 12.58
N GLN A 87 6.17 17.70 11.47
CA GLN A 87 6.97 18.58 10.65
C GLN A 87 7.20 19.89 11.40
N LYS A 88 8.45 20.14 11.81
CA LYS A 88 8.86 21.47 12.25
C LYS A 88 8.57 22.45 11.09
N PRO A 89 7.92 23.60 11.32
CA PRO A 89 7.77 24.60 10.27
C PRO A 89 9.16 24.93 9.73
N GLU A 90 9.30 24.96 8.40
CA GLU A 90 10.53 25.38 7.75
C GLU A 90 10.91 26.75 8.30
N ARG A 91 11.97 26.80 9.09
CA ARG A 91 12.54 28.06 9.51
C ARG A 91 13.27 28.58 8.29
N GLU A 92 12.71 29.60 7.64
CA GLU A 92 13.45 30.39 6.66
C GLU A 92 14.77 30.78 7.31
N ARG A 93 15.87 30.19 6.82
CA ARG A 93 17.20 30.69 7.17
C ARG A 93 17.22 32.09 6.56
N GLY A 94 17.24 33.11 7.40
CA GLY A 94 17.58 34.44 6.95
C GLY A 94 18.96 34.36 6.32
N ASP A 95 19.02 34.47 5.00
CA ASP A 95 20.27 34.62 4.27
C ASP A 95 20.91 35.94 4.75
N THR A 96 22.02 35.81 5.47
CA THR A 96 22.96 36.90 5.78
C THR A 96 24.20 36.75 4.94
#